data_AF-A0A5B9VVK8-F1
#
_entry.id   AF-A0A5B9VVK8-F1
#
_cell.length_a   1.000
_cell.length_b   1.000
_cell.length_c   1.000
_cell.angle_alpha   90.00
_cell.angle_beta   90.00
_cell.angle_gamma   90.00
#
_symmetry.space_group_name_H-M   'P 1'
#
loop_
_entity.id
_entity.type
_entity.pdbx_description
1 polymer ?
#
loop_
_entity_poly.entity_id
_entity_poly.type
_entity_poly.pdbx_seq_one_letter_code
_entity_poly.pdbx_strand_id
1 'polypeptide(L)'
;MPILERLYNLEVEFHRQFRAASVDPAEAWSIHTSYALQNGYEPLIRSVGIVDAAMLNSLKERMVRGHDPRDVHAAYQSLRRLIAVA
;
A
#
# COMPACT_ATOMS: atom_id res chain seq x y z
N MET A 1 -7.19 9.31 -11.20
CA MET A 1 -6.24 9.10 -10.08
C MET A 1 -6.79 8.63 -8.72
N PRO A 2 -8.10 8.50 -8.45
CA PRO A 2 -8.56 8.14 -7.10
C PRO A 2 -8.29 6.67 -6.70
N ILE A 3 -8.10 5.77 -7.68
CA ILE A 3 -7.93 4.33 -7.41
C ILE A 3 -6.54 4.03 -6.84
N LEU A 4 -5.47 4.59 -7.41
CA LEU A 4 -4.11 4.43 -6.87
C LEU A 4 -3.99 5.03 -5.48
N GLU A 5 -4.56 6.22 -5.26
CA GLU A 5 -4.59 6.86 -3.94
C GLU A 5 -5.38 6.03 -2.92
N ARG A 6 -6.51 5.43 -3.33
CA ARG A 6 -7.28 4.50 -2.48
C ARG A 6 -6.46 3.25 -2.13
N LEU A 7 -5.80 2.63 -3.10
CA LEU A 7 -4.94 1.47 -2.85
C LEU A 7 -3.79 1.83 -1.91
N TYR A 8 -3.21 3.02 -2.08
CA TYR A 8 -2.15 3.51 -1.21
C TYR A 8 -2.64 3.69 0.23
N ASN A 9 -3.80 4.32 0.42
CA ASN A 9 -4.37 4.50 1.76
C ASN A 9 -4.60 3.16 2.47
N LEU A 10 -5.09 2.14 1.76
CA LEU A 10 -5.26 0.80 2.33
C LEU A 10 -3.93 0.18 2.77
N GLU A 11 -2.85 0.37 2.01
CA GLU A 11 -1.52 -0.11 2.39
C GLU A 11 -0.96 0.62 3.61
N VAL A 12 -1.17 1.94 3.69
CA VAL A 12 -0.78 2.74 4.87
C VAL A 12 -1.54 2.27 6.11
N GLU A 13 -2.85 2.02 5.98
CA GLU A 13 -3.68 1.51 7.07
C GLU A 13 -3.24 0.12 7.52
N PHE A 14 -2.95 -0.78 6.58
CA PHE A 14 -2.40 -2.10 6.86
C PHE A 14 -1.11 -2.00 7.69
N HIS A 15 -0.13 -1.21 7.23
CA HIS A 15 1.15 -1.10 7.92
C HIS A 15 1.01 -0.45 9.30
N ARG A 16 0.10 0.52 9.46
CA ARG A 16 -0.23 1.10 10.76
C ARG A 16 -0.78 0.05 11.73
N GLN A 17 -1.75 -0.75 11.29
CA GLN A 17 -2.37 -1.81 12.10
C GLN A 17 -1.38 -2.93 12.42
N PHE A 18 -0.62 -3.38 11.42
CA PHE A 18 0.40 -4.42 11.57
C PHE A 18 1.46 -4.03 12.59
N ARG A 19 1.95 -2.78 12.53
CA ARG A 19 2.88 -2.22 13.51
C ARG A 19 2.27 -2.15 14.91
N ALA A 20 1.03 -1.68 15.03
CA ALA A 20 0.35 -1.56 16.33
C ALA A 20 0.13 -2.94 16.99
N ALA A 21 -0.13 -3.98 16.20
CA ALA A 21 -0.35 -5.34 16.67
C ALA A 21 0.94 -6.10 17.03
N SER A 22 2.13 -5.51 16.82
CA SER A 22 3.44 -6.12 17.14
C SER A 22 3.60 -7.55 16.58
N VAL A 23 3.06 -7.76 15.37
CA VAL A 23 2.97 -9.07 14.74
C VAL A 23 4.34 -9.53 14.26
N ASP A 24 4.57 -10.85 14.30
CA ASP A 24 5.78 -11.47 13.76
C ASP A 24 5.92 -11.14 12.25
N PRO A 25 7.05 -10.55 11.81
CA PRO A 25 7.34 -10.34 10.40
C PRO A 25 7.21 -11.60 9.53
N ALA A 26 7.40 -12.80 10.09
CA ALA A 26 7.22 -14.06 9.39
C ALA A 26 5.78 -14.27 8.90
N GLU A 27 4.78 -13.72 9.61
CA GLU A 27 3.36 -13.83 9.26
C GLU A 27 2.87 -12.68 8.37
N ALA A 28 3.72 -11.67 8.13
CA ALA A 28 3.34 -10.44 7.43
C ALA A 28 2.68 -10.71 6.08
N TRP A 29 3.17 -11.69 5.32
CA TRP A 29 2.64 -12.01 3.99
C TRP A 29 1.25 -12.66 4.05
N SER A 30 1.04 -13.57 4.99
CA SER A 30 -0.25 -14.26 5.17
C SER A 30 -1.32 -13.24 5.60
N ILE A 31 -0.99 -12.39 6.56
CA ILE A 31 -1.90 -11.38 7.09
C ILE A 31 -2.18 -10.30 6.04
N HIS A 32 -1.16 -9.86 5.29
CA HIS A 32 -1.36 -8.95 4.17
C HIS A 32 -2.31 -9.55 3.12
N THR A 33 -2.12 -10.81 2.76
CA THR A 33 -2.99 -11.49 1.79
C THR A 33 -4.44 -11.52 2.29
N SER A 34 -4.67 -11.88 3.55
CA SER A 34 -6.00 -11.85 4.15
C SER A 34 -6.60 -10.45 4.16
N TYR A 35 -5.83 -9.43 4.54
CA TYR A 35 -6.25 -8.03 4.51
C TYR A 35 -6.61 -7.58 3.09
N ALA A 36 -5.79 -7.93 2.10
CA ALA A 36 -5.98 -7.56 0.71
C ALA A 36 -7.27 -8.15 0.13
N LEU A 37 -7.56 -9.41 0.43
CA LEU A 37 -8.80 -10.08 0.03
C LEU A 37 -10.03 -9.43 0.67
N GLN A 38 -9.97 -9.14 1.97
CA GLN A 38 -11.09 -8.53 2.70
C GLN A 38 -11.40 -7.10 2.23
N ASN A 39 -10.38 -6.35 1.82
CA ASN A 39 -10.51 -4.94 1.42
C ASN A 39 -10.64 -4.74 -0.10
N GLY A 40 -10.75 -5.83 -0.87
CA GLY A 40 -11.00 -5.75 -2.32
C GLY A 40 -9.83 -5.18 -3.11
N TYR A 41 -8.60 -5.60 -2.81
CA TYR A 41 -7.41 -5.14 -3.51
C TYR A 41 -7.41 -5.54 -4.99
N GLU A 42 -7.83 -6.76 -5.30
CA GLU A 42 -7.78 -7.31 -6.66
C GLU A 42 -8.45 -6.41 -7.72
N PRO A 43 -9.71 -5.95 -7.56
CA PRO A 43 -10.31 -5.03 -8.52
C PRO A 43 -9.59 -3.67 -8.59
N LEU A 44 -9.02 -3.19 -7.49
CA LEU A 44 -8.26 -1.93 -7.47
C LEU A 44 -6.95 -2.06 -8.26
N ILE A 45 -6.19 -3.14 -8.03
CA ILE A 45 -4.94 -3.44 -8.74
C ILE A 45 -5.20 -3.59 -10.25
N ARG A 46 -6.23 -4.36 -10.62
CA ARG A 46 -6.62 -4.54 -12.03
C ARG A 46 -7.01 -3.22 -12.70
N SER A 47 -7.67 -2.32 -11.96
CA SER A 47 -8.12 -1.02 -12.47
C SER A 47 -7.01 0.04 -12.52
N VAL A 48 -5.95 -0.12 -11.72
CA VAL A 48 -4.78 0.78 -11.69
C VAL A 48 -3.92 0.61 -12.96
N GLY A 49 -3.80 -0.62 -13.49
CA GLY A 49 -2.99 -0.88 -14.68
C GLY A 49 -1.49 -0.66 -14.44
N ILE A 50 -0.79 -0.16 -15.47
CA ILE A 50 0.64 0.18 -15.37
C ILE A 50 0.78 1.59 -14.78
N VAL A 51 1.62 1.71 -13.76
CA VAL A 51 1.87 2.96 -13.03
C VAL A 51 3.28 3.46 -13.30
N ASP A 52 3.40 4.76 -13.61
CA ASP A 52 4.70 5.42 -13.69
C ASP A 52 5.32 5.54 -12.28
N ALA A 53 6.59 5.14 -12.14
CA ALA A 53 7.36 5.30 -10.91
C ALA A 53 7.37 6.75 -10.38
N ALA A 54 7.40 7.76 -11.26
CA ALA A 54 7.34 9.17 -10.89
C ALA A 54 5.99 9.53 -10.24
N MET A 55 4.91 8.93 -10.73
CA MET A 55 3.57 9.12 -10.19
C MET A 55 3.45 8.50 -8.80
N LEU A 56 3.98 7.30 -8.60
CA LEU A 56 4.01 6.64 -7.29
C LEU A 56 4.86 7.42 -6.28
N ASN A 57 5.99 7.98 -6.72
CA ASN A 57 6.82 8.86 -5.88
C ASN A 57 6.12 10.16 -5.49
N SER A 58 5.45 10.82 -6.44
CA SER A 58 4.68 12.03 -6.17
C SER A 58 3.55 11.77 -5.16
N LEU A 59 2.91 10.60 -5.25
CA LEU A 59 1.87 10.19 -4.30
C LEU A 59 2.44 9.95 -2.90
N LYS A 60 3.60 9.29 -2.78
CA LYS A 60 4.31 9.13 -1.51
C LYS A 60 4.58 10.48 -0.83
N GLU A 61 5.09 11.47 -1.57
CA GLU A 61 5.37 12.81 -1.03
C GLU A 61 4.12 13.52 -0.50
N ARG A 62 2.98 13.33 -1.17
CA ARG A 62 1.68 13.82 -0.68
C ARG A 62 1.25 13.11 0.60
N MET A 63 1.35 11.79 0.65
CA MET A 63 0.90 10.97 1.78
C MET A 63 1.69 11.22 3.06
N VAL A 64 3.00 11.53 2.97
CA VAL A 64 3.85 11.86 4.13
C VAL A 64 3.30 13.06 4.94
N ARG A 65 2.53 13.97 4.32
CA ARG A 65 1.98 15.15 5.02
C ARG A 65 0.80 14.83 5.95
N GLY A 66 0.18 13.65 5.82
CA GLY A 66 -1.03 13.27 6.58
C GLY A 66 -0.91 11.96 7.38
N HIS A 67 0.20 11.24 7.26
CA HIS A 67 0.40 9.92 7.85
C HIS A 67 1.81 9.78 8.45
N ASP A 68 2.01 8.76 9.28
CA ASP A 68 3.34 8.42 9.81
C ASP A 68 4.29 8.07 8.64
N PRO A 69 5.46 8.73 8.52
CA PRO A 69 6.40 8.49 7.43
C PRO A 69 6.85 7.04 7.30
N ARG A 70 6.88 6.28 8.41
CA ARG A 70 7.27 4.86 8.41
C ARG A 70 6.22 4.00 7.72
N ASP A 71 4.95 4.23 8.03
CA ASP A 71 3.82 3.51 7.44
C ASP A 71 3.71 3.86 5.94
N VAL A 72 3.90 5.14 5.58
CA VAL A 72 3.94 5.60 4.19
C VAL A 72 5.08 4.98 3.39
N HIS A 73 6.27 4.86 3.99
CA HIS A 73 7.41 4.23 3.33
C HIS A 73 7.20 2.73 3.13
N ALA A 74 6.66 2.04 4.14
CA ALA A 74 6.34 0.61 4.03
C ALA A 74 5.29 0.36 2.94
N ALA A 75 4.22 1.17 2.92
CA ALA A 75 3.18 1.13 1.90
C ALA A 75 3.75 1.34 0.48
N TYR A 76 4.64 2.32 0.31
CA TYR A 76 5.33 2.55 -0.97
C TYR A 76 6.07 1.30 -1.46
N GLN A 77 6.82 0.63 -0.58
CA GLN A 77 7.58 -0.57 -0.93
C GLN A 77 6.65 -1.75 -1.24
N SER A 78 5.55 -1.89 -0.49
CA SER A 78 4.52 -2.90 -0.73
C SER A 78 3.88 -2.71 -2.11
N LEU A 79 3.43 -1.49 -2.42
CA LEU A 79 2.82 -1.16 -3.71
C LEU A 79 3.75 -1.42 -4.90
N ARG A 80 5.03 -1.06 -4.79
CA ARG A 80 6.02 -1.35 -5.85
C ARG A 80 6.15 -2.83 -6.19
N ARG A 81 5.81 -3.72 -5.26
CA ARG A 81 5.82 -5.18 -5.47
C ARG A 81 4.47 -5.70 -5.97
N LEU A 82 3.37 -5.02 -5.63
CA LEU A 82 2.01 -5.45 -5.91
C LEU A 82 1.47 -4.95 -7.25
N ILE A 83 1.92 -3.78 -7.73
CA ILE A 83 1.44 -3.19 -8.98
C ILE A 83 2.53 -3.20 -10.04
N ALA A 84 2.12 -3.20 -11.31
CA ALA A 84 3.05 -3.04 -12.43
C ALA A 84 3.57 -1.60 -12.46
N VAL A 85 4.87 -1.44 -12.24
CA VAL A 85 5.55 -0.13 -12.33
C VAL A 85 6.45 -0.12 -13.57
N ALA A 86 6.28 0.90 -14.42
CA ALA A 86 7.10 1.14 -15.62
C ALA A 86 8.32 2.01 -15.32
#